data_AF-A0A8H3LZK2-F1
#
_entry.id   AF-A0A8H3LZK2-F1
#
_cell.length_a   1.000
_cell.length_b   1.000
_cell.length_c   1.000
_cell.angle_alpha   90.00
_cell.angle_beta   90.00
_cell.angle_gamma   90.00
#
_symmetry.space_group_name_H-M   'P 1'
#
loop_
_entity.id
_entity.type
_entity.pdbx_description
1 polymer ?
#
loop_
_entity_poly.entity_id
_entity_poly.type
_entity_poly.pdbx_seq_one_letter_code
_entity_poly.pdbx_strand_id
1 'polypeptide(L)'
;MALPAGLQMPELSSFEQDHEKYVDDFIAYINYGGINDEVRIRNILDRSVKGEVREWYRKEFDNKNWELQNVLDNSAIGATIAHICGANAGAITGAVNSFPNVPLGLAGADIIPARNVAEDWTIAGGRPTNAVPVALNAGGGIPIILAGI
;
A
#
# COMPACT_ATOMS: atom_id res chain seq x y z
N MET A 1 -12.75 21.64 10.81
CA MET A 1 -12.63 22.35 9.52
C MET A 1 -13.72 21.84 8.59
N ALA A 2 -14.60 22.73 8.13
CA ALA A 2 -15.59 22.44 7.11
C ALA A 2 -14.91 22.49 5.73
N LEU A 3 -15.28 21.58 4.83
CA LEU A 3 -14.74 21.55 3.47
C LEU A 3 -15.20 22.78 2.67
N PRO A 4 -14.41 23.27 1.70
CA PRO A 4 -14.82 24.37 0.82
C PRO A 4 -16.18 24.08 0.17
N ALA A 5 -17.04 25.09 0.09
CA ALA A 5 -18.33 24.97 -0.58
C ALA A 5 -18.12 24.57 -2.05
N GLY A 6 -18.73 23.45 -2.47
CA GLY A 6 -18.61 22.90 -3.83
C GLY A 6 -17.64 21.71 -3.97
N LEU A 7 -16.86 21.38 -2.93
CA LEU A 7 -16.00 20.19 -2.96
C LEU A 7 -16.85 18.93 -2.70
N GLN A 8 -17.27 18.26 -3.77
CA GLN A 8 -18.01 16.99 -3.69
C GLN A 8 -17.03 15.83 -3.45
N MET A 9 -17.42 14.90 -2.57
CA MET A 9 -16.66 13.68 -2.35
C MET A 9 -16.69 12.83 -3.63
N PRO A 10 -15.55 12.39 -4.16
CA PRO A 10 -15.53 11.52 -5.33
C PRO A 10 -16.18 10.18 -5.00
N GLU A 11 -16.76 9.52 -5.99
CA GLU A 11 -17.40 8.23 -5.83
C GLU A 11 -16.96 7.25 -6.91
N LEU A 12 -16.63 6.03 -6.48
CA LEU A 12 -16.31 4.90 -7.34
C LEU A 12 -17.29 3.77 -7.06
N SER A 13 -18.19 3.53 -8.01
CA SER A 13 -19.32 2.62 -7.90
C SER A 13 -19.30 1.47 -8.90
N SER A 14 -18.56 1.62 -10.01
CA SER A 14 -18.46 0.61 -11.07
C SER A 14 -17.05 0.51 -11.64
N PHE A 15 -16.69 -0.67 -12.13
CA PHE A 15 -15.42 -0.94 -12.81
C PHE A 15 -15.32 -0.30 -14.20
N GLU A 16 -16.43 0.16 -14.78
CA GLU A 16 -16.44 0.89 -16.06
C GLU A 16 -16.03 2.37 -15.89
N GLN A 17 -16.02 2.87 -14.65
CA GLN A 17 -15.56 4.23 -14.37
C GLN A 17 -14.04 4.33 -14.53
N ASP A 18 -13.58 5.53 -14.90
CA ASP A 18 -12.16 5.85 -14.94
C ASP A 18 -11.59 5.86 -13.51
N HIS A 19 -10.88 4.79 -13.16
CA HIS A 19 -10.31 4.60 -11.83
C HIS A 19 -9.14 5.55 -11.56
N GLU A 20 -8.35 5.88 -12.58
CA GLU A 20 -7.25 6.85 -12.45
C GLU A 20 -7.80 8.23 -12.15
N LYS A 21 -8.86 8.64 -12.88
CA LYS A 21 -9.57 9.88 -12.58
C LYS A 21 -10.12 9.90 -11.15
N TYR A 22 -10.68 8.79 -10.68
CA TYR A 22 -11.16 8.69 -9.30
C TYR A 22 -10.02 8.87 -8.27
N VAL A 23 -8.86 8.24 -8.51
CA VAL A 23 -7.68 8.37 -7.63
C VAL A 23 -7.22 9.83 -7.59
N ASP A 24 -7.11 10.49 -8.74
CA ASP A 24 -6.75 11.91 -8.84
C ASP A 24 -7.74 12.80 -8.08
N ASP A 25 -9.04 12.60 -8.30
CA ASP A 25 -10.10 13.36 -7.62
C ASP A 25 -10.09 13.11 -6.10
N PHE A 26 -9.80 11.88 -5.66
CA PHE A 26 -9.70 11.52 -4.25
C PHE A 26 -8.50 12.20 -3.57
N ILE A 27 -7.33 12.15 -4.20
CA ILE A 27 -6.12 12.82 -3.71
C ILE A 27 -6.36 14.34 -3.66
N ALA A 28 -6.98 14.92 -4.69
CA ALA A 28 -7.35 16.32 -4.69
C ALA A 28 -8.30 16.66 -3.54
N TYR A 29 -9.33 15.84 -3.30
CA TYR A 29 -10.33 16.05 -2.25
C TYR A 29 -9.69 16.10 -0.85
N ILE A 30 -8.82 15.14 -0.52
CA ILE A 30 -8.15 15.12 0.79
C ILE A 30 -7.17 16.29 0.95
N ASN A 31 -6.45 16.67 -0.12
CA ASN A 31 -5.50 17.77 -0.10
C ASN A 31 -6.20 19.12 0.09
N TYR A 32 -7.26 19.40 -0.68
CA TYR A 32 -8.06 20.62 -0.51
C TYR A 32 -8.76 20.67 0.85
N GLY A 33 -9.14 19.52 1.40
CA GLY A 33 -9.73 19.42 2.74
C GLY A 33 -8.74 19.55 3.88
N GLY A 34 -7.42 19.60 3.61
CA GLY A 34 -6.37 19.56 4.63
C GLY A 34 -6.43 18.27 5.47
N ILE A 35 -6.84 17.16 4.87
CA ILE A 35 -7.01 15.87 5.53
C ILE A 35 -5.72 15.07 5.39
N ASN A 36 -4.99 14.96 6.49
CA ASN A 36 -3.70 14.25 6.57
C ASN A 36 -3.69 13.12 7.61
N ASP A 37 -4.82 12.85 8.26
CA ASP A 37 -4.98 11.78 9.24
C ASP A 37 -5.43 10.47 8.56
N GLU A 38 -4.69 9.39 8.80
CA GLU A 38 -4.93 8.09 8.16
C GLU A 38 -6.34 7.55 8.44
N VAL A 39 -6.82 7.66 9.69
CA VAL A 39 -8.16 7.19 10.08
C VAL A 39 -9.23 7.93 9.30
N ARG A 40 -9.09 9.25 9.16
CA ARG A 40 -10.01 10.07 8.39
C ARG A 40 -9.94 9.80 6.89
N ILE A 41 -8.73 9.58 6.33
CA ILE A 41 -8.56 9.21 4.92
C ILE A 41 -9.26 7.88 4.64
N ARG A 42 -9.06 6.86 5.49
CA ARG A 42 -9.74 5.55 5.37
C ARG A 42 -11.26 5.66 5.46
N ASN A 43 -11.76 6.47 6.39
CA ASN A 43 -13.20 6.70 6.53
C ASN A 43 -13.80 7.39 5.29
N ILE A 44 -13.04 8.26 4.62
CA ILE A 44 -13.48 8.87 3.36
C ILE A 44 -13.44 7.82 2.25
N LEU A 45 -12.40 6.99 2.17
CA LEU A 45 -12.29 5.91 1.20
C LEU A 45 -13.46 4.90 1.29
N ASP A 46 -13.80 4.41 2.49
CA ASP A 46 -14.95 3.51 2.66
C ASP A 46 -16.29 4.19 2.29
N ARG A 47 -16.34 5.52 2.37
CA ARG A 47 -17.51 6.30 1.97
C ARG A 47 -17.53 6.68 0.50
N SER A 48 -16.41 6.75 -0.19
CA SER A 48 -16.33 7.07 -1.63
C SER A 48 -16.51 5.83 -2.50
N VAL A 49 -16.09 4.66 -2.03
CA VAL A 49 -16.29 3.40 -2.77
C VAL A 49 -17.71 2.84 -2.51
N LYS A 50 -18.45 2.54 -3.58
CA LYS A 50 -19.87 2.16 -3.59
C LYS A 50 -20.12 0.93 -4.46
N GLY A 51 -21.36 0.44 -4.42
CA GLY A 51 -21.85 -0.59 -5.33
C GLY A 51 -20.99 -1.85 -5.38
N GLU A 52 -20.83 -2.40 -6.58
CA GLU A 52 -20.04 -3.61 -6.84
C GLU A 52 -18.55 -3.43 -6.47
N VAL A 53 -18.01 -2.23 -6.64
CA VAL A 53 -16.60 -1.95 -6.33
C VAL A 53 -16.36 -2.04 -4.83
N ARG A 54 -17.34 -1.62 -4.01
CA ARG A 54 -17.23 -1.75 -2.55
C ARG A 54 -17.26 -3.20 -2.10
N GLU A 55 -18.13 -4.01 -2.69
CA GLU A 55 -18.22 -5.44 -2.39
C GLU A 55 -16.91 -6.15 -2.75
N TRP A 56 -16.36 -5.85 -3.93
CA TRP A 56 -15.06 -6.33 -4.35
C TRP A 56 -13.94 -5.87 -3.43
N TYR A 57 -13.87 -4.57 -3.11
CA TYR A 57 -12.83 -4.02 -2.25
C TYR A 57 -12.78 -4.73 -0.89
N ARG A 58 -13.95 -4.90 -0.26
CA ARG A 58 -14.04 -5.60 1.02
C ARG A 58 -13.61 -7.06 0.90
N LYS A 59 -14.01 -7.75 -0.17
CA LYS A 59 -13.63 -9.15 -0.39
C LYS A 59 -12.12 -9.31 -0.60
N GLU A 60 -11.51 -8.41 -1.36
CA GLU A 60 -10.11 -8.52 -1.77
C GLU A 60 -9.12 -7.93 -0.77
N PHE A 61 -9.53 -6.98 0.08
CA PHE A 61 -8.61 -6.26 0.98
C PHE A 61 -8.98 -6.34 2.47
N ASP A 62 -10.25 -6.50 2.86
CA ASP A 62 -10.60 -6.56 4.29
C ASP A 62 -10.05 -7.85 4.92
N ASN A 63 -9.46 -7.72 6.10
CA ASN A 63 -8.86 -8.81 6.87
C ASN A 63 -7.79 -9.61 6.10
N LYS A 64 -7.11 -8.97 5.14
CA LYS A 64 -6.00 -9.57 4.39
C LYS A 64 -4.65 -9.09 4.90
N ASN A 65 -3.69 -9.99 4.84
CA ASN A 65 -2.27 -9.68 4.97
C ASN A 65 -1.71 -9.22 3.63
N TRP A 66 -0.48 -8.71 3.61
CA TRP A 66 0.18 -8.22 2.40
C TRP A 66 1.43 -9.02 2.09
N GLU A 67 1.49 -9.65 0.93
CA GLU A 67 2.67 -10.36 0.44
C GLU A 67 3.48 -9.44 -0.48
N LEU A 68 4.80 -9.41 -0.28
CA LEU A 68 5.74 -8.73 -1.17
C LEU A 68 6.55 -9.77 -1.94
N GLN A 69 6.06 -10.15 -3.12
CA GLN A 69 6.62 -11.29 -3.87
C GLN A 69 8.06 -11.09 -4.31
N ASN A 70 8.47 -9.84 -4.49
CA ASN A 70 9.80 -9.48 -5.00
C ASN A 70 10.74 -9.06 -3.88
N VAL A 71 10.34 -9.24 -2.62
CA VAL A 71 11.12 -8.88 -1.45
C VAL A 71 11.23 -10.11 -0.56
N LEU A 72 12.43 -10.66 -0.47
CA LEU A 72 12.69 -11.83 0.35
C LEU A 72 13.00 -11.43 1.79
N ASP A 73 12.53 -12.25 2.73
CA ASP A 73 12.92 -12.15 4.13
C ASP A 73 14.41 -12.51 4.26
N ASN A 74 15.22 -11.47 4.44
CA ASN A 74 16.56 -11.59 4.97
C ASN A 74 16.49 -11.05 6.41
N SER A 75 17.00 -11.84 7.36
CA SER A 75 16.82 -11.84 8.83
C SER A 75 16.98 -10.52 9.64
N ALA A 76 16.84 -9.34 9.04
CA ALA A 76 16.93 -8.03 9.67
C ALA A 76 15.77 -7.08 9.30
N ILE A 77 14.86 -7.46 8.39
CA ILE A 77 13.71 -6.64 7.99
C ILE A 77 12.49 -7.05 8.85
N GLY A 78 11.98 -6.13 9.68
CA GLY A 78 10.89 -6.42 10.61
C GLY A 78 9.56 -6.75 9.91
N ALA A 79 8.74 -7.59 10.56
CA ALA A 79 7.46 -8.14 10.04
C ALA A 79 6.28 -7.14 9.94
N THR A 80 6.54 -5.84 9.93
CA THR A 80 5.49 -4.80 9.92
C THR A 80 5.77 -3.80 8.81
N ILE A 81 4.72 -3.23 8.22
CA ILE A 81 4.87 -2.25 7.14
C ILE A 81 5.73 -1.04 7.59
N ALA A 82 5.60 -0.57 8.84
CA ALA A 82 6.40 0.53 9.36
C ALA A 82 7.92 0.22 9.40
N HIS A 83 8.30 -1.00 9.79
CA HIS A 83 9.70 -1.43 9.76
C HIS A 83 10.24 -1.53 8.33
N ILE A 84 9.42 -1.98 7.39
CA ILE A 84 9.82 -2.09 5.98
C ILE A 84 10.02 -0.69 5.38
N CYS A 85 9.07 0.22 5.56
CA CYS A 85 9.23 1.61 5.13
C CYS A 85 10.38 2.34 5.86
N GLY A 86 10.70 1.96 7.10
CA GLY A 86 11.81 2.52 7.86
C GLY A 86 13.19 2.01 7.42
N ALA A 87 13.25 0.81 6.84
CA ALA A 87 14.48 0.21 6.31
C ALA A 87 14.90 0.79 4.94
N ASN A 88 14.06 1.66 4.36
CA ASN A 88 14.22 2.26 3.04
C ASN A 88 15.58 2.95 2.86
N ALA A 89 16.20 2.67 1.72
CA ALA A 89 17.51 3.13 1.22
C ALA A 89 18.77 2.46 1.81
N GLY A 90 18.83 2.10 3.10
CA GLY A 90 20.05 1.54 3.69
C GLY A 90 20.23 0.03 3.48
N ALA A 91 19.16 -0.75 3.69
CA ALA A 91 19.22 -2.21 3.70
C ALA A 91 19.19 -2.85 2.30
N ILE A 92 18.54 -2.18 1.34
CA ILE A 92 18.31 -2.69 -0.03
C ILE A 92 19.59 -2.64 -0.87
N THR A 93 20.37 -1.56 -0.71
CA THR A 93 21.60 -1.32 -1.49
C THR A 93 22.69 -2.36 -1.20
N GLY A 94 22.67 -2.99 -0.02
CA GLY A 94 23.60 -4.07 0.37
C GLY A 94 23.10 -5.49 0.15
N ALA A 95 21.85 -5.68 -0.29
CA ALA A 95 21.18 -6.97 -0.29
C ALA A 95 20.44 -7.26 -1.61
N VAL A 96 21.13 -7.16 -2.75
CA VAL A 96 20.61 -7.51 -4.09
C VAL A 96 19.94 -8.90 -4.10
N ASN A 97 20.47 -9.85 -3.31
CA ASN A 97 19.89 -11.20 -3.16
C ASN A 97 18.49 -11.22 -2.53
N SER A 98 18.05 -10.15 -1.87
CA SER A 98 16.71 -10.04 -1.27
C SER A 98 15.67 -9.50 -2.25
N PHE A 99 16.07 -9.14 -3.48
CA PHE A 99 15.20 -8.53 -4.48
C PHE A 99 15.35 -9.22 -5.86
N PRO A 100 15.05 -10.53 -5.95
CA PRO A 100 15.41 -11.36 -7.11
C PRO A 100 14.72 -10.93 -8.42
N ASN A 101 13.58 -10.25 -8.32
CA ASN A 101 12.74 -9.87 -9.45
C ASN A 101 12.65 -8.35 -9.66
N VAL A 102 13.52 -7.58 -9.00
CA VAL A 102 13.52 -6.12 -9.10
C VAL A 102 14.57 -5.67 -10.12
N PRO A 103 14.24 -4.73 -11.03
CA PRO A 103 15.22 -4.17 -11.96
C PRO A 103 16.44 -3.57 -11.24
N LEU A 104 17.63 -3.83 -11.78
CA LEU A 104 18.87 -3.23 -11.28
C LEU A 104 18.87 -1.71 -11.48
N GLY A 105 19.45 -0.99 -10.52
CA GLY A 105 19.61 0.47 -10.59
C GLY A 105 18.46 1.28 -9.97
N LEU A 106 17.43 0.62 -9.42
CA LEU A 106 16.40 1.28 -8.61
C LEU A 106 16.93 1.63 -7.22
N ALA A 107 16.55 2.79 -6.70
CA ALA A 107 16.79 3.13 -5.31
C ALA A 107 15.85 2.31 -4.42
N GLY A 108 16.27 2.07 -3.17
CA GLY A 108 15.42 1.36 -2.20
C GLY A 108 14.05 2.03 -1.99
N ALA A 109 13.98 3.36 -2.13
CA ALA A 109 12.74 4.14 -2.03
C ALA A 109 11.81 3.97 -3.25
N ASP A 110 12.34 3.54 -4.41
CA ASP A 110 11.53 3.23 -5.59
C ASP A 110 10.88 1.85 -5.45
N ILE A 111 11.51 0.95 -4.68
CA ILE A 111 11.05 -0.43 -4.46
C ILE A 111 10.08 -0.49 -3.29
N ILE A 112 10.46 0.16 -2.19
CA ILE A 112 9.67 0.30 -0.99
C ILE A 112 9.40 1.79 -0.81
N PRO A 113 8.21 2.28 -1.19
CA PRO A 113 7.88 3.69 -1.04
C PRO A 113 7.82 4.08 0.45
N ALA A 114 8.01 5.38 0.69
CA ALA A 114 7.66 5.96 1.98
C ALA A 114 6.13 6.04 2.11
N ARG A 115 5.63 5.91 3.35
CA ARG A 115 4.19 5.97 3.64
C ARG A 115 3.56 7.27 3.13
N ASN A 116 2.65 7.15 2.16
CA ASN A 116 1.81 8.25 1.68
C ASN A 116 0.50 7.68 1.09
N VAL A 117 -0.36 8.54 0.54
CA VAL A 117 -1.63 8.12 -0.07
C VAL A 117 -1.46 7.50 -1.48
N ALA A 118 -0.39 7.87 -2.18
CA ALA A 118 -0.07 7.41 -3.54
C ALA A 118 0.99 6.30 -3.50
N GLU A 119 0.93 5.48 -2.45
CA GLU A 119 1.96 4.50 -2.14
C GLU A 119 1.81 3.29 -3.07
N ASP A 120 2.76 3.11 -3.99
CA ASP A 120 2.73 2.01 -4.95
C ASP A 120 3.76 0.92 -4.61
N TRP A 121 3.26 -0.24 -4.21
CA TRP A 121 4.06 -1.42 -3.88
C TRP A 121 4.21 -2.39 -5.05
N THR A 122 3.85 -2.01 -6.27
CA THR A 122 3.87 -2.89 -7.45
C THR A 122 5.27 -3.45 -7.71
N ILE A 123 6.32 -2.65 -7.56
CA ILE A 123 7.71 -3.10 -7.76
C ILE A 123 8.11 -4.16 -6.72
N ALA A 124 7.69 -3.99 -5.47
CA ALA A 124 7.84 -4.98 -4.41
C ALA A 124 6.96 -6.24 -4.61
N GLY A 125 6.05 -6.24 -5.59
CA GLY A 125 5.09 -7.32 -5.83
C GLY A 125 3.99 -7.36 -4.77
N GLY A 126 3.59 -6.19 -4.26
CA GLY A 126 2.58 -6.06 -3.21
C GLY A 126 1.22 -6.60 -3.63
N ARG A 127 0.67 -7.56 -2.87
CA ARG A 127 -0.67 -8.09 -3.08
C ARG A 127 -1.34 -8.56 -1.78
N PRO A 128 -2.67 -8.51 -1.69
CA PRO A 128 -3.39 -9.09 -0.56
C PRO A 128 -3.24 -10.62 -0.53
N THR A 129 -3.10 -11.18 0.67
CA THR A 129 -2.95 -12.63 0.90
C THR A 129 -3.65 -13.06 2.19
N ASN A 130 -4.03 -14.33 2.28
CA ASN A 130 -4.49 -14.96 3.52
C ASN A 130 -3.35 -15.69 4.26
N ALA A 131 -2.13 -15.66 3.73
CA ALA A 131 -0.99 -16.31 4.36
C ALA A 131 -0.63 -15.64 5.69
N VAL A 132 -0.05 -16.42 6.61
CA VAL A 132 0.35 -15.92 7.94
C VAL A 132 1.54 -14.97 7.79
N PRO A 133 1.57 -13.84 8.50
CA PRO A 133 2.74 -12.96 8.49
C PRO A 133 4.02 -13.69 8.87
N VAL A 134 5.10 -13.36 8.19
CA VAL A 134 6.41 -13.99 8.45
C VAL A 134 6.86 -13.60 9.85
N ALA A 135 7.33 -14.57 10.62
CA ALA A 135 7.92 -14.31 11.94
C ALA A 135 9.23 -13.52 11.78
N LEU A 136 9.53 -12.63 12.74
CA LEU A 136 10.81 -11.92 12.75
C LEU A 136 11.98 -12.91 12.68
N ASN A 137 12.89 -12.71 11.74
CA ASN A 137 14.07 -13.55 11.53
C ASN A 137 13.77 -14.99 11.08
N ALA A 138 12.66 -15.23 10.39
CA ALA A 138 12.35 -16.56 9.88
C ALA A 138 13.46 -17.07 8.94
N GLY A 139 14.05 -16.18 8.14
CA GLY A 139 15.13 -16.52 7.22
C GLY A 139 14.69 -17.50 6.14
N GLY A 140 15.48 -17.61 5.07
CA GLY A 140 15.28 -18.66 4.07
C GLY A 140 14.72 -18.22 2.72
N GLY A 141 14.80 -16.93 2.38
CA GLY A 141 14.54 -16.49 1.00
C GLY A 141 13.08 -16.66 0.55
N ILE A 142 12.14 -16.61 1.50
CA ILE A 142 10.70 -16.59 1.25
C ILE A 142 10.21 -15.15 1.08
N PRO A 143 9.15 -14.90 0.28
CA PRO A 143 8.51 -13.59 0.22
C PRO A 143 8.10 -13.09 1.61
N ILE A 144 8.27 -11.80 1.84
CA ILE A 144 7.78 -11.17 3.08
C ILE A 144 6.25 -11.16 3.07
N ILE A 145 5.65 -11.53 4.20
CA ILE A 145 4.22 -11.37 4.46
C ILE A 145 4.04 -10.47 5.67
N LEU A 146 3.34 -9.37 5.47
CA LEU A 146 3.05 -8.33 6.45
C LEU A 146 1.64 -8.49 6.98
N ALA A 147 1.46 -8.17 8.26
CA ALA A 147 0.12 -8.04 8.81
C ALA A 147 -0.67 -6.95 8.05
N GLY A 148 -1.93 -7.26 7.74
CA GLY A 148 -2.90 -6.28 7.25
C GLY A 148 -3.13 -5.13 8.23
N ILE A 149 -3.78 -4.07 7.74
CA ILE A 149 -4.14 -2.91 8.55
C ILE A 149 -5.66 -2.79 8.68
#